data_AF-A0A821K428-F1
#
_entry.id   AF-A0A821K428-F1
#
_cell.length_a   1.000
_cell.length_b   1.000
_cell.length_c   1.000
_cell.angle_alpha   90.00
_cell.angle_beta   90.00
_cell.angle_gamma   90.00
#
_symmetry.space_group_name_H-M   'P 1'
#
loop_
_entity.id
_entity.type
_entity.pdbx_description
1 polymer ?
#
loop_
_entity_poly.entity_id
_entity_poly.type
_entity_poly.pdbx_seq_one_letter_code
_entity_poly.pdbx_strand_id
1 'polypeptide(L)'
;MRQDHRNRVFHDFRTGLCRNLVCSDLFTRGIDIQAVNVVINFDFPKLSETYLHRIGRSGRYGHYGISISLITYEDRFSLHKIE
;
A
#
# COMPACT_ATOMS: atom_id res chain seq x y z
N MET A 1 15.45 8.66 -4.16
CA MET A 1 16.07 7.32 -4.33
C MET A 1 16.13 7.02 -5.83
N ARG A 2 17.28 6.55 -6.35
CA ARG A 2 17.40 6.20 -7.80
C ARG A 2 16.52 5.00 -8.14
N GLN A 3 16.01 4.95 -9.37
CA GLN A 3 15.08 3.89 -9.79
C GLN A 3 15.69 2.48 -9.67
N ASP A 4 16.98 2.32 -9.97
CA ASP A 4 17.66 1.02 -9.86
C ASP A 4 17.66 0.48 -8.42
N HIS A 5 17.86 1.37 -7.45
CA HIS A 5 17.80 0.99 -6.04
C HIS A 5 16.37 0.61 -5.64
N ARG A 6 15.35 1.33 -6.15
CA ARG A 6 13.94 1.01 -5.87
C ARG A 6 13.56 -0.37 -6.41
N ASN A 7 14.03 -0.70 -7.61
CA ASN A 7 13.82 -2.00 -8.24
C ASN A 7 14.48 -3.13 -7.42
N ARG A 8 15.68 -2.89 -6.86
CA ARG A 8 16.37 -3.86 -6.00
C ARG A 8 15.59 -4.14 -4.72
N VAL A 9 15.21 -3.09 -3.96
CA VAL A 9 14.43 -3.25 -2.72
C VAL A 9 13.11 -3.95 -2.99
N PHE A 10 12.46 -3.62 -4.11
CA PHE A 10 11.24 -4.28 -4.54
C PHE A 10 11.44 -5.78 -4.84
N HIS A 11 12.53 -6.13 -5.52
CA HIS A 11 12.88 -7.52 -5.80
C HIS A 11 13.10 -8.31 -4.50
N ASP A 12 13.88 -7.74 -3.57
CA ASP A 12 14.19 -8.37 -2.27
C ASP A 12 12.91 -8.60 -1.44
N PHE A 13 11.98 -7.65 -1.46
CA PHE A 13 10.68 -7.81 -0.79
C PHE A 13 9.84 -8.90 -1.45
N ARG A 14 9.79 -8.94 -2.80
CA ARG A 14 9.02 -9.94 -3.54
C ARG A 14 9.56 -11.36 -3.35
N THR A 15 10.86 -11.53 -3.16
CA THR A 15 11.49 -12.83 -2.88
C THR A 15 11.39 -13.24 -1.40
N GLY A 16 10.81 -12.39 -0.55
CA GLY A 16 10.58 -12.68 0.86
C GLY A 16 11.78 -12.43 1.77
N LEU A 17 12.81 -11.71 1.30
CA LEU A 17 13.98 -11.34 2.12
C LEU A 17 13.60 -10.37 3.25
N CYS A 18 12.47 -9.69 3.14
CA CYS A 18 11.89 -8.92 4.23
C CYS A 18 10.37 -9.16 4.34
N ARG A 19 9.84 -9.03 5.57
CA ARG A 19 8.41 -9.23 5.85
C ARG A 19 7.56 -7.99 5.60
N ASN A 20 8.15 -6.80 5.74
CA ASN A 20 7.45 -5.53 5.67
C ASN A 20 8.17 -4.58 4.72
N LEU A 21 7.42 -3.89 3.87
CA LEU A 21 7.91 -2.83 3.00
C LEU A 21 7.21 -1.52 3.34
N VAL A 22 7.98 -0.49 3.67
CA VAL A 22 7.48 0.87 3.88
C VAL A 22 7.76 1.68 2.63
N CYS A 23 6.75 2.35 2.08
CA CYS A 23 6.90 3.12 0.85
C CYS A 23 5.90 4.29 0.74
N SER A 24 6.25 5.28 -0.07
CA SER A 24 5.34 6.35 -0.50
C SER A 24 4.55 5.93 -1.74
N ASP A 25 3.67 6.81 -2.23
CA ASP A 25 2.77 6.57 -3.36
C ASP A 25 3.47 6.21 -4.69
N LEU A 26 4.80 6.24 -4.73
CA LEU A 26 5.56 5.98 -5.94
C LEU A 26 5.59 4.49 -6.34
N PHE A 27 5.18 3.57 -5.46
CA PHE A 27 5.06 2.13 -5.73
C PHE A 27 3.61 1.69 -6.03
N THR A 28 2.69 2.63 -6.23
CA THR A 28 1.24 2.37 -6.19
C THR A 28 0.62 1.78 -7.44
N ARG A 29 1.37 1.58 -8.54
CA ARG A 29 0.79 1.05 -9.80
C ARG A 29 1.54 -0.20 -10.26
N GLY A 30 0.78 -1.25 -10.58
CA GLY A 30 1.29 -2.47 -11.24
C GLY A 30 2.05 -3.45 -10.35
N ILE A 31 2.19 -3.17 -9.06
CA ILE A 31 2.89 -4.06 -8.14
C ILE A 31 1.92 -5.13 -7.64
N ASP A 32 2.15 -6.36 -8.09
CA ASP A 32 1.41 -7.53 -7.65
C ASP A 32 2.35 -8.43 -6.84
N ILE A 33 2.11 -8.49 -5.53
CA ILE A 33 2.83 -9.39 -4.63
C ILE A 33 1.78 -10.24 -3.95
N GLN A 34 1.61 -11.47 -4.44
CA GLN A 34 0.59 -12.40 -3.94
C GLN A 34 0.71 -12.67 -2.44
N ALA A 35 1.91 -12.57 -1.87
CA ALA A 35 2.14 -12.77 -0.44
C ALA A 35 1.63 -11.61 0.44
N VAL A 36 1.29 -10.44 -0.12
CA VAL A 36 0.82 -9.30 0.66
C VAL A 36 -0.67 -9.45 0.96
N ASN A 37 -0.97 -9.80 2.21
CA ASN A 37 -2.33 -9.92 2.72
C ASN A 37 -2.75 -8.75 3.63
N VAL A 38 -1.82 -7.86 4.01
CA VAL A 38 -2.11 -6.70 4.86
C VAL A 38 -1.49 -5.43 4.26
N VAL A 39 -2.29 -4.37 4.16
CA VAL A 39 -1.84 -3.02 3.79
C VAL A 39 -2.15 -2.06 4.94
N ILE A 40 -1.13 -1.33 5.41
CA ILE A 40 -1.29 -0.32 6.45
C ILE A 40 -1.10 1.07 5.83
N ASN A 41 -2.15 1.88 5.84
CA ASN A 41 -2.05 3.32 5.57
C ASN A 41 -1.58 4.00 6.87
N PHE A 42 -0.27 4.18 6.99
CA PHE A 42 0.31 4.91 8.12
C PHE A 42 -0.14 6.37 8.12
N ASP A 43 -0.12 7.00 6.94
CA ASP A 43 -0.71 8.32 6.68
C ASP A 43 -1.94 8.16 5.77
N PHE A 44 -3.09 8.68 6.18
CA PHE A 44 -4.33 8.54 5.42
C PHE A 44 -4.29 9.35 4.11
N PRO A 45 -4.58 8.73 2.95
CA PRO A 45 -4.56 9.46 1.68
C PRO A 45 -5.71 10.48 1.59
N LYS A 46 -5.43 11.63 0.96
CA LYS A 46 -6.43 12.69 0.77
C LYS A 46 -7.32 12.49 -0.46
N LEU A 47 -6.95 11.57 -1.36
CA LEU A 47 -7.64 11.26 -2.61
C LEU A 47 -8.08 9.79 -2.64
N SER A 48 -9.30 9.54 -3.11
CA SER A 48 -9.87 8.19 -3.24
C SER A 48 -9.10 7.31 -4.23
N GLU A 49 -8.62 7.87 -5.34
CA GLU A 49 -7.77 7.14 -6.30
C GLU A 49 -6.50 6.61 -5.64
N THR A 50 -5.84 7.44 -4.81
CA THR A 50 -4.65 7.03 -4.06
C THR A 50 -4.98 5.93 -3.06
N TYR A 51 -6.09 6.05 -2.33
CA TYR A 51 -6.56 5.02 -1.41
C TYR A 51 -6.78 3.68 -2.13
N LEU A 52 -7.53 3.69 -3.24
CA LEU A 52 -7.82 2.51 -4.04
C LEU A 52 -6.54 1.83 -4.55
N HIS A 53 -5.57 2.63 -5.02
CA HIS A 53 -4.29 2.10 -5.49
C HIS A 53 -3.43 1.47 -4.38
N ARG A 54 -3.52 1.98 -3.14
CA ARG A 54 -2.82 1.42 -1.98
C ARG A 54 -3.47 0.11 -1.52
N ILE A 55 -4.78 0.09 -1.31
CA ILE A 55 -5.46 -1.09 -0.77
C ILE A 55 -5.57 -2.23 -1.78
N GLY A 56 -5.61 -1.91 -3.08
CA GLY A 56 -5.65 -2.88 -4.17
C GLY A 56 -4.37 -3.72 -4.34
N ARG A 57 -3.40 -3.59 -3.44
CA ARG A 57 -2.19 -4.42 -3.34
C ARG A 57 -2.39 -5.72 -2.56
N SER A 58 -3.48 -5.82 -1.80
CA SER A 58 -3.88 -7.04 -1.07
C SER A 58 -5.20 -7.59 -1.59
N GLY A 59 -5.53 -8.83 -1.21
CA GLY A 59 -6.86 -9.39 -1.47
C GLY A 59 -7.13 -9.77 -2.93
N ARG A 60 -6.08 -10.11 -3.70
CA ARG A 60 -6.19 -10.51 -5.12
C ARG A 60 -6.22 -12.03 -5.27
N TYR A 61 -6.73 -12.52 -6.40
CA TYR A 61 -6.79 -13.95 -6.75
C TYR A 61 -7.55 -14.83 -5.74
N GLY A 62 -8.62 -14.32 -5.14
CA GLY A 62 -9.42 -15.06 -4.18
C GLY A 62 -8.82 -15.16 -2.77
N HIS A 63 -7.68 -14.50 -2.54
CA HIS A 63 -7.14 -14.33 -1.19
C HIS A 63 -7.86 -13.21 -0.45
N TYR A 64 -8.06 -13.36 0.86
CA TYR A 64 -8.52 -12.28 1.71
C TYR A 64 -7.38 -11.31 1.99
N GLY A 65 -7.69 -10.01 1.89
CA GLY A 65 -6.78 -8.92 2.24
C GLY A 65 -7.37 -8.06 3.35
N ILE A 66 -6.52 -7.52 4.20
CA ILE A 66 -6.88 -6.58 5.25
C ILE A 66 -6.23 -5.23 4.94
N SER A 67 -7.01 -4.15 5.00
CA SER A 67 -6.47 -2.81 5.03
C SER A 67 -6.73 -2.16 6.39
N ILE A 68 -5.68 -1.61 6.99
CA ILE A 68 -5.76 -0.84 8.23
C ILE A 68 -5.33 0.58 7.91
N SER A 69 -6.15 1.55 8.32
CA SER A 69 -5.82 2.96 8.16
C SER A 69 -5.69 3.64 9.51
N LEU A 70 -4.56 4.30 9.74
CA LEU A 70 -4.37 5.13 10.92
C LEU A 70 -4.94 6.51 10.60
N ILE A 71 -5.91 6.95 11.40
CA ILE A 71 -6.70 8.16 11.17
C ILE A 71 -6.42 9.16 12.28
N THR A 72 -5.94 10.34 11.91
CA THR A 72 -5.85 11.48 12.82
C THR A 72 -7.14 12.29 12.82
N TYR A 73 -7.25 13.28 13.71
CA TYR A 73 -8.42 14.17 13.72
C TYR A 73 -8.60 14.94 12.40
N GLU A 74 -7.49 15.36 11.77
CA GLU A 74 -7.48 16.11 10.51
C GLU A 74 -7.89 15.26 9.30
N ASP A 75 -7.80 13.94 9.41
CA ASP A 75 -8.14 13.01 8.33
C ASP A 75 -9.64 12.73 8.23
N ARG A 76 -10.46 13.12 9.21
CA ARG A 76 -11.90 12.80 9.27
C ARG A 76 -12.67 13.24 8.03
N PHE A 77 -12.36 14.43 7.49
CA PHE A 77 -12.97 14.92 6.26
C PHE A 77 -12.57 14.08 5.04
N SER A 78 -11.30 13.68 4.95
CA SER A 78 -10.83 12.81 3.88
C SER A 78 -11.43 11.42 4.00
N LEU A 79 -11.55 10.88 5.21
CA LEU A 79 -12.16 9.58 5.47
C LEU A 79 -13.60 9.56 4.97
N HIS A 80 -14.42 10.52 5.40
CA HIS A 80 -15.82 10.61 4.99
C HIS A 80 -16.01 10.83 3.48
N LYS A 81 -15.00 11.42 2.80
CA LYS A 81 -15.03 11.61 1.35
C LYS A 81 -14.65 10.34 0.56
N ILE A 82 -13.86 9.45 1.17
CA ILE A 82 -13.31 8.25 0.50
C ILE A 82 -14.19 7.02 0.75
N GLU A 83 -14.85 6.93 1.90
CA GLU A 83 -15.88 5.93 2.21
C GLU A 83 -17.11 6.06 1.30
#